data_AF-A0A7C5VIU6-F1
#
_entry.id   AF-A0A7C5VIU6-F1
#
_cell.length_a   1.000
_cell.length_b   1.000
_cell.length_c   1.000
_cell.angle_alpha   90.00
_cell.angle_beta   90.00
_cell.angle_gamma   90.00
#
_symmetry.space_group_name_H-M   'P 1'
#
loop_
_entity.id
_entity.type
_entity.pdbx_description
1 polymer ?
#
loop_
_entity_poly.entity_id
_entity_poly.type
_entity_poly.pdbx_seq_one_letter_code
_entity_poly.pdbx_strand_id
1 'polypeptide(L)' 'MFEAVILAGGFGTRLREVVRDIPKPMASIKDKPFLYYLFKYLK' A
#
# COMPACT_ATOMS: atom_id res chain seq x y z
N MET A 1 -3.74 -23.67 5.76
CA MET A 1 -3.50 -22.58 4.80
C MET A 1 -4.53 -21.50 5.11
N PHE A 2 -4.08 -20.30 5.48
CA PHE A 2 -4.99 -19.22 5.83
C PHE A 2 -5.11 -18.25 4.67
N GLU A 3 -6.31 -17.78 4.41
CA GLU A 3 -6.57 -16.72 3.46
C GLU A 3 -6.33 -15.36 4.13
N ALA A 4 -5.83 -14.40 3.35
CA ALA A 4 -5.58 -13.04 3.83
C ALA A 4 -6.18 -12.03 2.83
N VAL A 5 -6.73 -10.95 3.35
CA VAL A 5 -7.30 -9.84 2.57
C VAL A 5 -6.57 -8.55 2.91
N ILE A 6 -6.09 -7.84 1.88
CA ILE A 6 -5.48 -6.51 2.02
C ILE A 6 -6.51 -5.45 1.62
N LEU A 7 -6.94 -4.63 2.58
CA LEU A 7 -7.88 -3.53 2.31
C LEU A 7 -7.14 -2.32 1.70
N ALA A 8 -7.42 -2.04 0.43
CA ALA A 8 -6.74 -1.01 -0.36
C ALA A 8 -7.66 0.12 -0.89
N GLY A 9 -8.94 0.14 -0.50
CA GLY A 9 -9.97 1.04 -1.09
C GLY A 9 -10.11 2.44 -0.47
N GLY A 10 -9.24 2.86 0.44
CA GLY A 10 -9.36 4.17 1.10
C GLY A 10 -8.88 5.34 0.24
N PHE A 11 -9.57 6.49 0.29
CA PHE A 11 -9.26 7.72 -0.47
C PHE A 11 -7.92 8.42 -0.16
N GLY A 12 -7.15 7.95 0.82
CA GLY A 12 -5.78 8.43 1.08
C GLY A 12 -5.65 9.91 1.46
N THR A 13 -6.71 10.58 1.94
CA THR A 13 -6.78 12.05 2.12
C THR A 13 -5.65 12.66 2.96
N ARG A 14 -5.21 11.97 4.01
CA ARG A 14 -4.13 12.42 4.92
C ARG A 14 -2.73 12.40 4.30
N LEU A 15 -2.52 11.65 3.22
CA LEU A 15 -1.21 11.48 2.57
C LEU A 15 -1.17 12.09 1.17
N ARG A 16 -2.24 12.78 0.75
CA ARG A 16 -2.34 13.38 -0.58
C ARG A 16 -1.18 14.32 -0.91
N GLU A 17 -0.63 15.04 0.07
CA GLU A 17 0.49 15.95 -0.19
C GLU A 17 1.76 15.22 -0.65
N VAL A 18 1.94 13.97 -0.22
CA VAL A 18 3.13 13.14 -0.49
C VAL A 18 2.84 12.13 -1.62
N VAL A 19 1.59 11.72 -1.78
CA VAL A 19 1.15 10.66 -2.68
C VAL A 19 -0.13 11.14 -3.40
N ARG A 20 0.05 12.00 -4.41
CA ARG A 20 -1.05 12.71 -5.10
C ARG A 20 -1.81 11.83 -6.09
N ASP A 21 -1.07 11.14 -6.96
CA ASP A 21 -1.64 10.55 -8.17
C ASP A 21 -1.80 9.03 -8.10
N ILE A 22 -1.39 8.41 -6.98
CA ILE A 22 -1.41 6.95 -6.80
C ILE A 22 -2.10 6.56 -5.48
N PRO A 23 -2.74 5.38 -5.40
CA PRO A 23 -3.31 4.88 -4.16
C PRO A 23 -2.26 4.77 -3.05
N LYS A 24 -2.64 5.00 -1.79
CA LYS A 24 -1.72 4.90 -0.63
C LYS A 24 -0.91 3.59 -0.59
N PRO A 25 -1.48 2.39 -0.86
CA PRO A 25 -0.69 1.15 -0.88
C PRO A 25 0.42 1.12 -1.95
N MET A 26 0.35 1.99 -2.96
CA MET A 26 1.35 2.12 -4.01
C MET A 26 2.43 3.17 -3.70
N ALA A 27 2.33 3.86 -2.55
CA ALA A 27 3.35 4.80 -2.11
C ALA A 27 4.74 4.14 -2.10
N SER A 28 5.72 4.81 -2.70
CA SER A 28 7.09 4.29 -2.80
C SER A 28 7.80 4.37 -1.44
N ILE A 29 8.33 3.23 -0.99
CA ILE A 29 9.17 3.07 0.20
C ILE A 29 10.43 2.34 -0.26
N LYS A 30 11.57 3.04 -0.31
CA LYS A 30 12.85 2.51 -0.83
C LYS A 30 12.68 1.84 -2.20
N ASP A 31 12.14 2.60 -3.15
CA ASP A 31 11.93 2.19 -4.56
C ASP A 31 10.98 1.00 -4.75
N LYS A 32 10.16 0.67 -3.74
CA LYS A 32 9.12 -0.37 -3.82
C LYS A 32 7.79 0.14 -3.29
N PRO A 33 6.64 -0.23 -3.89
CA PRO A 33 5.34 0.15 -3.36
C PRO A 33 5.15 -0.47 -1.96
N PHE A 34 4.48 0.23 -1.05
CA PHE A 34 4.19 -0.30 0.28
C PHE A 34 3.52 -1.71 0.24
N LEU A 35 2.68 -1.94 -0.76
CA LEU A 35 2.03 -3.23 -1.03
C LEU A 35 3.02 -4.40 -1.19
N TYR A 36 4.23 -4.15 -1.72
CA TYR A 36 5.29 -5.16 -1.80
C TYR A 36 5.65 -5.73 -0.42
N TYR A 37 5.75 -4.85 0.58
CA TYR A 37 6.11 -5.25 1.94
C TYR A 37 4.99 -6.03 2.62
N LEU A 38 3.72 -5.69 2.33
CA LEU A 38 2.57 -6.46 2.80
C LEU A 38 2.59 -7.89 2.25
N PHE A 39 2.84 -8.05 0.94
CA PHE A 39 2.97 -9.39 0.35
C PHE A 39 4.18 -10.16 0.89
N LYS A 40 5.31 -9.47 1.13
CA LYS A 40 6.49 -10.10 1.73
C LYS A 40 6.24 -10.56 3.17
N TYR A 41 5.39 -9.85 3.92
CA TYR A 41 5.01 -10.23 5.27
C TYR A 41 4.06 -11.45 5.31
N LEU A 42 3.21 -11.60 4.30
CA LEU A 42 2.25 -12.70 4.20
C LEU A 42 2.85 -14.00 3.59
N LYS A 43 4.05 -13.92 3.02
CA LYS A 43 4.82 -15.07 2.52
C LYS A 43 5.61 -15.72 3.65
#